data_AF-A0A354V5E8-F1
#
_entry.id   AF-A0A354V5E8-F1
#
_cell.length_a   1.000
_cell.length_b   1.000
_cell.length_c   1.000
_cell.angle_alpha   90.00
_cell.angle_beta   90.00
_cell.angle_gamma   90.00
#
_symmetry.space_group_name_H-M   'P 1'
#
loop_
_entity.id
_entity.type
_entity.pdbx_description
1 polymer ?
#
loop_
_entity_poly.entity_id
_entity_poly.type
_entity_poly.pdbx_seq_one_letter_code
_entity_poly.pdbx_strand_id
1 'polypeptide(L)'
;MSWQGKGGFFGAAHQGSAMDLGALRQVARDAYGQGRLSQAADAQAAVLALATATGGPSADDFLFAGLIQHQAGRLTDGIAVLLEGATRHPTSPALRENLAVLLLAADDVAGAVEACETALTLGTDSPNVHDCLCEAHLRAGRLDLAVRAGRLALEAKDRRFGPASPVFTIPPAAPPAFDPGRPEENVIAYSLWGNAPRYQVPLLENARLLPHLFPEWTIRVYHDRTVDPGYLQELAGRGVQLQAVGTSSDIPAHRGLLWRFAVAADPSVRRFLVRDADSLLTVKERVAVDAWLQSGFHFHAMRDWYSHTDLLLAGMWGGVGGILPSPADLLAAHTFWRMETDHIDQDILAAVVWPVIRRNILIHDSIFHPCLDSVPFPPFGALPAGHHVGQNAFLHFTKSA
;
A
#
# COMPACT_ATOMS: atom_id res chain seq x y z
N MET A 1 78.37 -28.41 -6.44
CA MET A 1 79.14 -27.20 -6.06
C MET A 1 78.15 -26.11 -5.73
N SER A 2 78.36 -25.48 -4.59
CA SER A 2 77.58 -24.44 -3.90
C SER A 2 77.55 -23.09 -4.60
N TRP A 3 76.50 -22.31 -4.34
CA TRP A 3 76.46 -20.88 -3.93
C TRP A 3 74.98 -20.44 -3.90
N GLN A 4 74.26 -20.33 -2.75
CA GLN A 4 74.06 -19.14 -1.88
C GLN A 4 74.04 -17.80 -2.65
N GLY A 5 73.13 -16.82 -2.52
CA GLY A 5 72.03 -16.48 -1.60
C GLY A 5 71.79 -14.95 -1.68
N LYS A 6 70.69 -14.46 -1.06
CA LYS A 6 70.17 -13.06 -0.97
C LYS A 6 69.27 -12.64 -2.14
N GLY A 7 68.05 -12.11 -1.97
CA GLY A 7 67.38 -11.50 -0.83
C GLY A 7 66.68 -10.23 -1.35
N GLY A 8 65.36 -10.13 -1.22
CA GLY A 8 64.62 -8.95 -1.68
C GLY A 8 63.10 -9.16 -1.78
N PHE A 9 62.44 -9.26 -0.63
CA PHE A 9 61.03 -8.86 -0.50
C PHE A 9 61.00 -7.34 -0.32
N PHE A 10 60.17 -6.62 -1.08
CA PHE A 10 59.24 -5.57 -0.63
C PHE A 10 58.57 -4.89 -1.83
N GLY A 11 57.25 -4.77 -1.79
CA GLY A 11 56.53 -3.68 -2.47
C GLY A 11 55.61 -4.06 -3.63
N ALA A 12 54.71 -5.03 -3.48
CA ALA A 12 53.48 -5.02 -4.27
C ALA A 12 52.51 -4.03 -3.61
N ALA A 13 52.54 -2.79 -4.06
CA ALA A 13 51.51 -1.82 -3.74
C ALA A 13 50.18 -2.32 -4.33
N HIS A 14 49.25 -2.72 -3.46
CA HIS A 14 47.84 -2.79 -3.81
C HIS A 14 47.39 -1.36 -4.15
N GLN A 15 47.41 -1.01 -5.43
CA GLN A 15 46.61 0.09 -5.94
C GLN A 15 45.15 -0.35 -5.84
N GLY A 16 44.49 0.02 -4.74
CA GLY A 16 43.04 0.02 -4.68
C GLY A 16 42.55 0.96 -5.78
N SER A 17 41.92 0.41 -6.80
CA SER A 17 41.17 1.20 -7.78
C SER A 17 40.20 2.08 -7.02
N ALA A 18 40.40 3.40 -7.02
CA ALA A 18 39.40 4.32 -6.51
C ALA A 18 38.09 4.02 -7.24
N MET A 19 37.03 3.66 -6.50
CA MET A 19 35.73 3.41 -7.12
C MET A 19 35.29 4.67 -7.87
N ASP A 20 34.91 4.52 -9.13
CA ASP A 20 34.27 5.60 -9.86
C ASP A 20 32.86 5.85 -9.29
N LEU A 21 32.32 7.03 -9.61
CA LEU A 21 31.03 7.48 -9.08
C LEU A 21 29.87 6.54 -9.46
N GLY A 22 29.96 5.87 -10.63
CA GLY A 22 28.95 4.94 -11.10
C GLY A 22 28.92 3.66 -10.25
N ALA A 23 30.09 3.10 -9.96
CA ALA A 23 30.23 1.93 -9.10
C ALA A 23 29.70 2.23 -7.68
N LEU A 24 30.01 3.40 -7.12
CA LEU A 24 29.56 3.77 -5.78
C LEU A 24 28.04 3.95 -5.68
N ARG A 25 27.41 4.56 -6.72
CA ARG A 25 25.94 4.61 -6.83
C ARG A 25 25.32 3.22 -6.87
N GLN A 26 25.97 2.26 -7.54
CA GLN A 26 25.46 0.89 -7.57
C GLN A 26 25.55 0.21 -6.22
N VAL A 27 26.66 0.40 -5.47
CA VAL A 27 26.79 -0.11 -4.10
C VAL A 27 25.67 0.42 -3.20
N ALA A 28 25.36 1.72 -3.28
CA ALA A 28 24.26 2.30 -2.52
C ALA A 28 22.90 1.66 -2.89
N ARG A 29 22.62 1.48 -4.18
CA ARG A 29 21.39 0.82 -4.68
C ARG A 29 21.27 -0.63 -4.25
N ASP A 30 22.34 -1.41 -4.33
CA ASP A 30 22.34 -2.81 -3.96
C ASP A 30 22.15 -3.00 -2.46
N ALA A 31 22.80 -2.16 -1.64
CA ALA A 31 22.60 -2.15 -0.19
C ALA A 31 21.17 -1.78 0.18
N TYR A 32 20.60 -0.77 -0.49
CA TYR A 32 19.21 -0.34 -0.28
C TYR A 32 18.21 -1.43 -0.68
N GLY A 33 18.37 -2.04 -1.86
CA GLY A 33 17.53 -3.14 -2.34
C GLY A 33 17.57 -4.38 -1.45
N GLN A 34 18.67 -4.57 -0.71
CA GLN A 34 18.83 -5.66 0.26
C GLN A 34 18.41 -5.26 1.69
N GLY A 35 17.78 -4.09 1.86
CA GLY A 35 17.31 -3.59 3.16
C GLY A 35 18.43 -3.21 4.15
N ARG A 36 19.68 -3.12 3.70
CA ARG A 36 20.83 -2.74 4.54
C ARG A 36 20.95 -1.23 4.61
N LEU A 37 19.97 -0.59 5.25
CA LEU A 37 19.78 0.87 5.23
C LEU A 37 20.99 1.66 5.76
N SER A 38 21.70 1.17 6.77
CA SER A 38 22.92 1.82 7.26
C SER A 38 24.01 1.83 6.20
N GLN A 39 24.27 0.69 5.56
CA GLN A 39 25.28 0.58 4.50
C GLN A 39 24.89 1.40 3.27
N ALA A 40 23.61 1.42 2.93
CA ALA A 40 23.09 2.25 1.85
C ALA A 40 23.32 3.75 2.14
N ALA A 41 23.08 4.18 3.37
CA ALA A 41 23.30 5.56 3.80
C ALA A 41 24.79 5.95 3.75
N ASP A 42 25.68 5.09 4.26
CA ASP A 42 27.13 5.33 4.23
C ASP A 42 27.64 5.40 2.78
N ALA A 43 27.20 4.47 1.92
CA ALA A 43 27.56 4.47 0.51
C ALA A 43 27.04 5.72 -0.21
N GLN A 44 25.79 6.13 0.06
CA GLN A 44 25.21 7.31 -0.57
C GLN A 44 25.83 8.62 -0.08
N ALA A 45 26.24 8.70 1.19
CA ALA A 45 27.02 9.83 1.69
C ALA A 45 28.36 9.94 0.96
N ALA A 46 29.02 8.81 0.69
CA ALA A 46 30.23 8.78 -0.12
C ALA A 46 29.98 9.18 -1.59
N VAL A 47 28.83 8.82 -2.17
CA VAL A 47 28.39 9.31 -3.51
C VAL A 47 28.33 10.84 -3.52
N LEU A 48 27.61 11.44 -2.57
CA LEU A 48 27.46 12.91 -2.49
C LEU A 48 28.81 13.61 -2.32
N ALA A 49 29.70 13.07 -1.48
CA ALA A 49 31.04 13.61 -1.26
C ALA A 49 31.91 13.55 -2.52
N LEU A 50 31.97 12.38 -3.18
CA LEU A 50 32.76 12.20 -4.39
C LEU A 50 32.20 13.02 -5.56
N ALA A 51 30.88 13.06 -5.73
CA ALA A 51 30.25 13.87 -6.77
C ALA A 51 30.54 15.36 -6.56
N THR A 52 30.45 15.85 -5.32
CA THR A 52 30.82 17.24 -5.00
C THR A 52 32.26 17.56 -5.39
N ALA A 53 33.20 16.62 -5.22
CA ALA A 53 34.59 16.80 -5.60
C ALA A 53 34.86 16.71 -7.12
N THR A 54 33.95 16.11 -7.91
CA THR A 54 34.22 15.72 -9.31
C THR A 54 33.30 16.35 -10.36
N GLY A 55 32.33 17.17 -9.95
CA GLY A 55 31.42 17.85 -10.90
C GLY A 55 30.08 18.32 -10.33
N GLY A 56 29.78 17.99 -9.06
CA GLY A 56 28.52 18.25 -8.39
C GLY A 56 27.60 17.02 -8.36
N PRO A 57 26.86 16.77 -7.27
CA PRO A 57 25.85 15.71 -7.23
C PRO A 57 24.67 16.01 -8.15
N SER A 58 24.11 14.98 -8.79
CA SER A 58 22.90 15.10 -9.60
C SER A 58 21.65 15.20 -8.73
N ALA A 59 20.51 15.57 -9.33
CA ALA A 59 19.22 15.51 -8.65
C ALA A 59 18.90 14.11 -8.13
N ASP A 60 19.25 13.07 -8.89
CA ASP A 60 19.04 11.66 -8.50
C ASP A 60 19.87 11.27 -7.28
N ASP A 61 21.08 11.84 -7.10
CA ASP A 61 21.91 11.58 -5.93
C ASP A 61 21.23 12.11 -4.65
N PHE A 62 20.66 13.32 -4.71
CA PHE A 62 19.89 13.89 -3.60
C PHE A 62 18.58 13.15 -3.36
N LEU A 63 17.86 12.80 -4.42
CA LEU A 63 16.61 12.06 -4.35
C LEU A 63 16.83 10.72 -3.65
N PHE A 64 17.84 9.95 -4.09
CA PHE A 64 18.12 8.65 -3.53
C PHE A 64 18.63 8.73 -2.08
N ALA A 65 19.39 9.78 -1.74
CA ALA A 65 19.75 10.06 -0.36
C ALA A 65 18.50 10.30 0.50
N GLY A 66 17.57 11.14 0.05
CA GLY A 66 16.30 11.40 0.75
C GLY A 66 15.49 10.14 1.00
N LEU A 67 15.37 9.26 -0.01
CA LEU A 67 14.68 7.98 0.11
C LEU A 67 15.33 7.06 1.15
N ILE A 68 16.67 6.94 1.16
CA ILE A 68 17.39 6.15 2.15
C ILE A 68 17.17 6.70 3.57
N GLN A 69 17.26 8.02 3.75
CA GLN A 69 17.07 8.63 5.06
C GLN A 69 15.65 8.41 5.59
N HIS A 70 14.64 8.56 4.73
CA HIS A 70 13.25 8.30 5.09
C HIS A 70 13.04 6.85 5.51
N GLN A 71 13.52 5.89 4.70
CA GLN A 71 13.39 4.47 5.01
C GLN A 71 14.14 4.08 6.30
N ALA A 72 15.23 4.79 6.63
CA ALA A 72 15.97 4.63 7.88
C ALA A 72 15.33 5.32 9.10
N GLY A 73 14.15 5.94 8.94
CA GLY A 73 13.47 6.67 10.02
C GLY A 73 14.11 8.01 10.39
N ARG A 74 15.05 8.51 9.59
CA ARG A 74 15.77 9.77 9.81
C ARG A 74 15.10 10.90 9.03
N LEU A 75 13.90 11.27 9.48
CA LEU A 75 13.04 12.23 8.78
C LEU A 75 13.70 13.59 8.57
N THR A 76 14.30 14.17 9.61
CA THR A 76 14.98 15.48 9.53
C THR A 76 16.12 15.48 8.53
N ASP A 77 16.94 14.42 8.51
CA ASP A 77 18.06 14.28 7.57
C ASP A 77 17.55 14.14 6.13
N GLY A 78 16.45 13.40 5.93
CA GLY A 78 15.77 13.27 4.65
C GLY A 78 15.25 14.61 4.12
N ILE A 79 14.63 15.41 4.98
CA ILE A 79 14.16 16.77 4.62
C ILE A 79 15.35 17.66 4.25
N ALA A 80 16.41 17.67 5.07
CA ALA A 80 17.59 18.50 4.83
C ALA A 80 18.25 18.19 3.48
N VAL A 81 18.45 16.90 3.15
CA VAL A 81 19.10 16.50 1.89
C VAL A 81 18.22 16.78 0.67
N LEU A 82 16.89 16.62 0.78
CA LEU A 82 15.97 16.94 -0.32
C LEU A 82 15.82 18.45 -0.52
N LEU A 83 15.82 19.26 0.55
CA LEU A 83 15.85 20.72 0.47
C LEU A 83 17.13 21.22 -0.22
N GLU A 84 18.29 20.66 0.15
CA GLU A 84 19.56 20.98 -0.51
C GLU A 84 19.50 20.61 -2.00
N GLY A 85 19.03 19.40 -2.31
CA GLY A 85 18.84 18.95 -3.67
C GLY A 85 17.93 19.87 -4.48
N ALA A 86 16.77 20.23 -3.94
CA ALA A 86 15.79 21.10 -4.58
C ALA A 86 16.30 22.54 -4.77
N THR A 87 17.23 22.99 -3.91
CA THR A 87 17.90 24.30 -4.05
C THR A 87 18.93 24.27 -5.18
N ARG A 88 19.71 23.18 -5.29
CA ARG A 88 20.73 23.02 -6.33
C ARG A 88 20.14 22.65 -7.70
N HIS A 89 19.00 21.97 -7.71
CA HIS A 89 18.30 21.47 -8.90
C HIS A 89 16.83 21.94 -8.90
N PRO A 90 16.57 23.26 -9.04
CA PRO A 90 15.24 23.84 -8.86
C PRO A 90 14.21 23.41 -9.90
N THR A 91 14.65 22.83 -11.02
CA THR A 91 13.77 22.33 -12.09
C THR A 91 13.44 20.84 -11.96
N SER A 92 13.84 20.18 -10.86
CA SER A 92 13.52 18.77 -10.63
C SER A 92 12.18 18.63 -9.88
N PRO A 93 11.09 18.21 -10.54
CA PRO A 93 9.83 17.94 -9.85
C PRO A 93 9.99 16.82 -8.81
N ALA A 94 10.71 15.74 -9.14
CA ALA A 94 10.86 14.58 -8.26
C ALA A 94 11.44 14.93 -6.86
N LEU A 95 12.37 15.88 -6.79
CA LEU A 95 12.89 16.37 -5.51
C LEU A 95 11.81 17.10 -4.69
N ARG A 96 10.97 17.91 -5.34
CA ARG A 96 9.86 18.62 -4.70
C ARG A 96 8.76 17.65 -4.23
N GLU A 97 8.46 16.63 -5.02
CA GLU A 97 7.49 15.59 -4.67
C GLU A 97 7.87 14.87 -3.38
N ASN A 98 9.11 14.36 -3.33
CA ASN A 98 9.59 13.61 -2.17
C ASN A 98 9.77 14.52 -0.95
N LEU A 99 10.20 15.77 -1.17
CA LEU A 99 10.26 16.76 -0.11
C LEU A 99 8.87 17.01 0.50
N ALA A 100 7.84 17.17 -0.33
CA ALA A 100 6.47 17.41 0.15
C ALA A 100 5.98 16.27 1.05
N VAL A 101 6.24 15.02 0.67
CA VAL A 101 5.89 13.84 1.49
C VAL A 101 6.59 13.88 2.84
N LEU A 102 7.90 14.21 2.89
CA LEU A 102 8.63 14.28 4.15
C LEU A 102 8.21 15.47 5.02
N LEU A 103 7.91 16.62 4.42
CA LEU A 103 7.40 17.80 5.14
C LEU A 103 6.04 17.48 5.78
N LEU A 104 5.15 16.81 5.05
CA LEU A 104 3.86 16.38 5.58
C LEU A 104 4.01 15.35 6.72
N ALA A 105 4.97 14.42 6.60
CA ALA A 105 5.32 13.50 7.67
C ALA A 105 5.88 14.19 8.92
N ALA A 106 6.54 15.35 8.74
CA ALA A 106 7.03 16.22 9.82
C ALA A 106 5.99 17.21 10.35
N ASP A 107 4.74 17.10 9.89
CA ASP A 107 3.62 18.00 10.20
C ASP A 107 3.82 19.46 9.72
N ASP A 108 4.78 19.71 8.83
CA ASP A 108 4.90 20.97 8.10
C ASP A 108 3.93 20.99 6.91
N VAL A 109 2.65 21.19 7.24
CA VAL A 109 1.54 21.22 6.28
C VAL A 109 1.72 22.33 5.25
N ALA A 110 2.23 23.50 5.65
CA ALA A 110 2.40 24.63 4.75
C ALA A 110 3.52 24.36 3.73
N GLY A 111 4.67 23.88 4.20
CA GLY A 111 5.78 23.50 3.34
C GLY A 111 5.43 22.36 2.40
N ALA A 112 4.65 21.37 2.85
CA ALA A 112 4.17 20.28 2.01
C ALA A 112 3.31 20.79 0.83
N VAL A 113 2.35 21.69 1.10
CA VAL A 113 1.52 22.30 0.05
C VAL A 113 2.38 23.08 -0.94
N GLU A 114 3.30 23.93 -0.48
CA GLU A 114 4.18 24.71 -1.36
C GLU A 114 5.05 23.80 -2.26
N ALA A 115 5.62 22.74 -1.68
CA ALA A 115 6.44 21.79 -2.42
C ALA A 115 5.61 21.02 -3.48
N CYS A 116 4.39 20.59 -3.14
CA CYS A 116 3.47 19.97 -4.09
C CYS A 116 3.08 20.91 -5.23
N GLU A 117 2.66 22.15 -4.94
CA GLU A 117 2.29 23.15 -5.95
C GLU A 117 3.46 23.49 -6.87
N THR A 118 4.67 23.56 -6.31
CA THR A 118 5.90 23.73 -7.09
C THR A 118 6.12 22.54 -8.02
N ALA A 119 5.97 21.30 -7.53
CA ALA A 119 6.13 20.09 -8.35
C ALA A 119 5.12 20.06 -9.52
N LEU A 120 3.86 20.45 -9.28
CA LEU A 120 2.83 20.57 -10.31
C LEU A 120 3.18 21.65 -11.34
N THR A 121 3.69 22.81 -10.90
CA THR A 121 4.14 23.89 -11.80
C THR A 121 5.31 23.45 -12.69
N LEU A 122 6.17 22.57 -12.17
CA LEU A 122 7.26 21.93 -12.93
C LEU A 122 6.78 20.82 -13.88
N GLY A 123 5.48 20.52 -13.91
CA GLY A 123 4.88 19.60 -14.87
C GLY A 123 4.89 18.12 -14.47
N THR A 124 5.00 17.80 -13.18
CA THR A 124 4.84 16.40 -12.74
C THR A 124 3.43 15.88 -13.02
N ASP A 125 3.35 14.61 -13.37
CA ASP A 125 2.11 13.84 -13.50
C ASP A 125 1.92 12.81 -12.36
N SER A 126 2.78 12.89 -11.33
CA SER A 126 2.83 11.97 -10.20
C SER A 126 1.55 12.02 -9.37
N PRO A 127 0.78 10.91 -9.26
CA PRO A 127 -0.42 10.88 -8.45
C PRO A 127 -0.16 11.14 -6.96
N ASN A 128 1.05 10.82 -6.48
CA ASN A 128 1.46 10.99 -5.09
C ASN A 128 1.43 12.46 -4.65
N VAL A 129 1.59 13.40 -5.59
CA VAL A 129 1.50 14.84 -5.29
C VAL A 129 0.08 15.22 -4.89
N HIS A 130 -0.91 14.66 -5.59
CA HIS A 130 -2.30 14.88 -5.30
C HIS A 130 -2.74 14.14 -4.02
N ASP A 131 -2.19 12.96 -3.73
CA ASP A 131 -2.37 12.29 -2.43
C ASP A 131 -1.87 13.17 -1.29
N CYS A 132 -0.65 13.70 -1.42
CA CYS A 132 -0.03 14.57 -0.42
C CYS A 132 -0.84 15.86 -0.22
N LEU A 133 -1.32 16.49 -1.31
CA LEU A 133 -2.21 17.66 -1.22
C LEU A 133 -3.56 17.34 -0.56
N CYS A 134 -4.13 16.17 -0.80
CA CYS A 134 -5.38 15.76 -0.17
C CYS A 134 -5.24 15.74 1.36
N GLU A 135 -4.22 15.05 1.85
CA GLU A 135 -3.92 14.94 3.28
C GLU A 135 -3.50 16.29 3.88
N ALA A 136 -2.64 17.06 3.20
CA ALA A 136 -2.21 18.37 3.68
C ALA A 136 -3.40 19.35 3.81
N HIS A 137 -4.30 19.38 2.82
CA HIS A 137 -5.49 20.21 2.89
C HIS A 137 -6.49 19.72 3.95
N LEU A 138 -6.60 18.41 4.16
CA LEU A 138 -7.39 17.85 5.26
C LEU A 138 -6.88 18.36 6.62
N ARG A 139 -5.57 18.23 6.88
CA ARG A 139 -4.94 18.71 8.12
C ARG A 139 -5.07 20.23 8.30
N ALA A 140 -5.07 20.99 7.21
CA ALA A 140 -5.32 22.42 7.22
C ALA A 140 -6.81 22.81 7.38
N GLY A 141 -7.74 21.84 7.47
CA GLY A 141 -9.19 22.08 7.55
C GLY A 141 -9.81 22.60 6.24
N ARG A 142 -9.09 22.52 5.12
CA ARG A 142 -9.50 23.00 3.80
C ARG A 142 -10.20 21.88 3.01
N LEU A 143 -11.35 21.44 3.49
CA LEU A 143 -12.03 20.22 3.01
C LEU A 143 -12.33 20.24 1.49
N ASP A 144 -12.79 21.36 0.94
CA ASP A 144 -13.07 21.46 -0.50
C ASP A 144 -11.81 21.26 -1.36
N LEU A 145 -10.66 21.72 -0.88
CA LEU A 145 -9.37 21.53 -1.54
C LEU A 145 -8.90 20.08 -1.39
N ALA A 146 -9.11 19.47 -0.23
CA ALA A 146 -8.81 18.06 0.00
C ALA A 146 -9.61 17.15 -0.94
N VAL A 147 -10.93 17.35 -1.05
CA VAL A 147 -11.77 16.60 -2.01
C VAL A 147 -11.27 16.74 -3.44
N ARG A 148 -10.93 17.96 -3.88
CA ARG A 148 -10.41 18.19 -5.23
C ARG A 148 -9.09 17.46 -5.47
N ALA A 149 -8.15 17.55 -4.52
CA ALA A 149 -6.86 16.88 -4.63
C ALA A 149 -7.02 15.34 -4.66
N GLY A 150 -7.85 14.75 -3.78
CA GLY A 150 -8.07 13.31 -3.79
C GLY A 150 -8.74 12.79 -5.07
N ARG A 151 -9.66 13.56 -5.68
CA ARG A 151 -10.20 13.23 -7.01
C ARG A 151 -9.11 13.23 -8.08
N LEU A 152 -8.26 14.25 -8.10
CA LEU A 152 -7.14 14.32 -9.05
C LEU A 152 -6.15 13.17 -8.85
N ALA A 153 -5.92 12.73 -7.61
CA ALA A 153 -5.09 11.57 -7.31
C ALA A 153 -5.67 10.29 -7.91
N LEU A 154 -6.96 10.02 -7.68
CA LEU A 154 -7.68 8.86 -8.23
C LEU A 154 -7.68 8.86 -9.76
N GLU A 155 -7.97 10.00 -10.38
CA GLU A 155 -7.97 10.16 -11.84
C GLU A 155 -6.56 9.99 -12.44
N ALA A 156 -5.53 10.51 -11.78
CA ALA A 156 -4.14 10.33 -12.21
C ALA A 156 -3.72 8.85 -12.10
N LYS A 157 -4.11 8.15 -11.04
CA LYS A 157 -3.90 6.69 -10.91
C LYS A 157 -4.66 5.92 -11.99
N ASP A 158 -5.92 6.26 -12.30
CA ASP A 158 -6.67 5.59 -13.37
C ASP A 158 -6.03 5.83 -14.74
N ARG A 159 -5.59 7.06 -15.04
CA ARG A 159 -4.84 7.35 -16.29
C ARG A 159 -3.56 6.54 -16.39
N ARG A 160 -2.84 6.36 -15.27
CA ARG A 160 -1.59 5.62 -15.22
C ARG A 160 -1.77 4.12 -15.38
N PHE A 161 -2.72 3.53 -14.67
CA PHE A 161 -2.85 2.07 -14.59
C PHE A 161 -4.02 1.51 -15.40
N GLY A 162 -5.13 2.23 -15.53
CA GLY A 162 -6.34 1.79 -16.22
C GLY A 162 -6.18 1.35 -17.68
N PRO A 163 -5.20 1.86 -18.47
CA PRO A 163 -4.93 1.38 -19.82
C PRO A 163 -4.11 0.08 -19.92
N ALA A 164 -3.62 -0.48 -18.80
CA ALA A 164 -2.77 -1.66 -18.84
C ALA A 164 -3.49 -2.88 -19.43
N SER A 165 -2.72 -3.76 -20.09
CA SER A 165 -3.26 -4.97 -20.72
C SER A 165 -3.89 -5.91 -19.68
N PRO A 166 -5.13 -6.40 -19.92
CA PRO A 166 -5.78 -7.32 -19.01
C PRO A 166 -4.99 -8.63 -18.84
N VAL A 167 -4.87 -9.08 -17.59
CA VAL A 167 -4.23 -10.37 -17.23
C VAL A 167 -5.25 -11.48 -16.94
N PHE A 168 -6.53 -11.12 -16.84
CA PHE A 168 -7.67 -12.04 -16.74
C PHE A 168 -8.90 -11.41 -17.42
N THR A 169 -10.00 -12.16 -17.53
CA THR A 169 -11.23 -11.69 -18.19
C THR A 169 -12.43 -11.83 -17.26
N ILE A 170 -13.37 -10.89 -17.37
CA ILE A 170 -14.64 -10.95 -16.66
C ILE A 170 -15.66 -11.59 -17.59
N PRO A 171 -16.47 -12.56 -17.12
CA PRO A 171 -17.55 -13.11 -17.91
C PRO A 171 -18.49 -12.01 -18.45
N PRO A 172 -18.97 -12.10 -19.69
CA PRO A 172 -19.85 -11.08 -20.27
C PRO A 172 -21.28 -11.12 -19.69
N ALA A 173 -21.67 -12.25 -19.09
CA ALA A 173 -22.96 -12.40 -18.43
C ALA A 173 -23.00 -11.63 -17.11
N ALA A 174 -24.20 -11.26 -16.66
CA ALA A 174 -24.37 -10.71 -15.31
C ALA A 174 -23.89 -11.73 -14.24
N PRO A 175 -23.44 -11.24 -13.07
CA PRO A 175 -23.08 -12.13 -11.97
C PRO A 175 -24.28 -13.02 -11.59
N PRO A 176 -24.07 -14.31 -11.23
CA PRO A 176 -25.14 -15.17 -10.73
C PRO A 176 -25.88 -14.53 -9.55
N ALA A 177 -27.13 -14.89 -9.25
CA ALA A 177 -27.79 -14.36 -8.05
C ALA A 177 -27.01 -14.70 -6.76
N PHE A 178 -27.05 -13.81 -5.78
CA PHE A 178 -26.53 -14.10 -4.44
C PHE A 178 -27.38 -15.19 -3.77
N ASP A 179 -26.73 -16.22 -3.23
CA ASP A 179 -27.40 -17.30 -2.48
C ASP A 179 -27.16 -17.12 -0.97
N PRO A 180 -28.14 -16.58 -0.22
CA PRO A 180 -28.02 -16.40 1.22
C PRO A 180 -28.10 -17.73 1.99
N GLY A 181 -28.57 -18.81 1.36
CA GLY A 181 -28.70 -20.14 1.97
C GLY A 181 -27.40 -20.94 2.04
N ARG A 182 -26.30 -20.40 1.48
CA ARG A 182 -24.97 -21.00 1.45
C ARG A 182 -23.89 -20.06 1.98
N PRO A 183 -23.92 -19.70 3.27
CA PRO A 183 -22.97 -18.76 3.85
C PRO A 183 -21.51 -19.21 3.75
N GLU A 184 -21.24 -20.50 3.56
CA GLU A 184 -19.91 -21.05 3.31
C GLU A 184 -19.34 -20.67 1.95
N GLU A 185 -20.18 -20.32 0.98
CA GLU A 185 -19.81 -19.85 -0.35
C GLU A 185 -19.63 -18.31 -0.41
N ASN A 186 -19.97 -17.58 0.67
CA ASN A 186 -19.92 -16.13 0.78
C ASN A 186 -18.92 -15.72 1.87
N VAL A 187 -17.70 -15.33 1.50
CA VAL A 187 -16.58 -15.26 2.44
C VAL A 187 -16.09 -13.83 2.70
N ILE A 188 -15.95 -13.44 3.96
CA ILE A 188 -15.22 -12.22 4.36
C ILE A 188 -13.80 -12.63 4.77
N ALA A 189 -12.82 -12.26 3.95
CA ALA A 189 -11.44 -12.72 4.06
C ALA A 189 -10.52 -11.72 4.79
N TYR A 190 -9.72 -12.24 5.70
CA TYR A 190 -8.72 -11.52 6.48
C TYR A 190 -7.36 -12.21 6.42
N SER A 191 -6.29 -11.43 6.60
CA SER A 191 -4.94 -11.93 6.81
C SER A 191 -4.51 -11.67 8.25
N LEU A 192 -3.85 -12.63 8.89
CA LEU A 192 -3.41 -12.50 10.27
C LEU A 192 -2.05 -13.19 10.50
N TRP A 193 -1.11 -12.44 11.07
CA TRP A 193 0.15 -12.95 11.58
C TRP A 193 0.50 -12.22 12.88
N GLY A 194 1.29 -12.88 13.73
CA GLY A 194 1.63 -12.40 15.06
C GLY A 194 0.43 -12.24 15.99
N ASN A 195 0.65 -11.51 17.09
CA ASN A 195 -0.29 -11.40 18.20
C ASN A 195 -0.57 -9.95 18.61
N ALA A 196 -0.45 -9.01 17.68
CA ALA A 196 -0.68 -7.61 17.98
C ALA A 196 -2.17 -7.38 18.32
N PRO A 197 -2.50 -6.82 19.50
CA PRO A 197 -3.89 -6.58 19.90
C PRO A 197 -4.67 -5.71 18.91
N ARG A 198 -3.98 -4.81 18.18
CA ARG A 198 -4.57 -3.97 17.14
C ARG A 198 -5.31 -4.75 16.05
N TYR A 199 -4.92 -6.00 15.80
CA TYR A 199 -5.55 -6.87 14.81
C TYR A 199 -6.42 -7.94 15.46
N GLN A 200 -5.98 -8.52 16.58
CA GLN A 200 -6.73 -9.60 17.23
C GLN A 200 -8.01 -9.12 17.89
N VAL A 201 -8.02 -7.94 18.52
CA VAL A 201 -9.21 -7.44 19.20
C VAL A 201 -10.34 -7.14 18.20
N PRO A 202 -10.13 -6.31 17.16
CA PRO A 202 -11.23 -6.00 16.23
C PRO A 202 -11.69 -7.21 15.42
N LEU A 203 -10.79 -8.11 15.01
CA LEU A 203 -11.15 -9.33 14.29
C LEU A 203 -12.03 -10.27 15.14
N LEU A 204 -11.74 -10.41 16.43
CA LEU A 204 -12.56 -11.19 17.34
C LEU A 204 -13.94 -10.55 17.55
N GLU A 205 -14.03 -9.22 17.63
CA GLU A 205 -15.32 -8.53 17.65
C GLU A 205 -16.09 -8.73 16.34
N ASN A 206 -15.43 -8.71 15.18
CA ASN A 206 -16.08 -9.02 13.90
C ASN A 206 -16.68 -10.43 13.89
N ALA A 207 -16.02 -11.43 14.47
CA ALA A 207 -16.58 -12.77 14.62
C ALA A 207 -17.85 -12.79 15.50
N ARG A 208 -17.99 -11.85 16.44
CA ARG A 208 -19.20 -11.68 17.26
C ARG A 208 -20.29 -10.88 16.54
N LEU A 209 -19.91 -9.90 15.72
CA LEU A 209 -20.84 -9.07 14.94
C LEU A 209 -21.41 -9.78 13.72
N LEU A 210 -20.66 -10.73 13.13
CA LEU A 210 -21.01 -11.42 11.89
C LEU A 210 -22.46 -11.96 11.90
N PRO A 211 -22.94 -12.72 12.90
CA PRO A 211 -24.30 -13.29 12.87
C PRO A 211 -25.42 -12.23 12.91
N HIS A 212 -25.09 -10.99 13.28
CA HIS A 212 -26.04 -9.89 13.40
C HIS A 212 -26.03 -8.95 12.19
N LEU A 213 -24.86 -8.77 11.56
CA LEU A 213 -24.71 -7.87 10.42
C LEU A 213 -24.70 -8.60 9.08
N PHE A 214 -23.99 -9.73 8.99
CA PHE A 214 -23.78 -10.50 7.77
C PHE A 214 -24.06 -12.00 8.00
N PRO A 215 -25.29 -12.39 8.42
CA PRO A 215 -25.60 -13.80 8.72
C PRO A 215 -25.47 -14.73 7.51
N GLU A 216 -25.52 -14.18 6.29
CA GLU A 216 -25.36 -14.90 5.02
C GLU A 216 -23.89 -15.09 4.61
N TRP A 217 -22.94 -14.74 5.48
CA TRP A 217 -21.50 -14.77 5.20
C TRP A 217 -20.72 -15.53 6.26
N THR A 218 -19.57 -16.05 5.87
CA THR A 218 -18.59 -16.69 6.76
C THR A 218 -17.30 -15.90 6.78
N ILE A 219 -16.75 -15.65 7.98
CA ILE A 219 -15.38 -15.10 8.08
C ILE A 219 -14.38 -16.21 7.81
N ARG A 220 -13.38 -15.91 6.97
CA ARG A 220 -12.20 -16.75 6.76
C ARG A 220 -10.93 -15.97 7.09
N VAL A 221 -10.08 -16.57 7.91
CA VAL A 221 -8.80 -16.00 8.33
C VAL A 221 -7.66 -16.83 7.74
N TYR A 222 -6.86 -16.21 6.88
CA TYR A 222 -5.61 -16.76 6.39
C TYR A 222 -4.50 -16.40 7.38
N HIS A 223 -3.85 -17.41 7.96
CA HIS A 223 -2.90 -17.19 9.05
C HIS A 223 -1.63 -18.02 8.94
N ASP A 224 -0.53 -17.51 9.50
CA ASP A 224 0.70 -18.28 9.66
C ASP A 224 0.78 -18.94 11.04
N ARG A 225 1.93 -19.56 11.32
CA ARG A 225 2.23 -20.26 12.58
C ARG A 225 2.59 -19.34 13.76
N THR A 226 2.64 -18.03 13.55
CA THR A 226 3.04 -17.05 14.59
C THR A 226 1.85 -16.55 15.42
N VAL A 227 0.63 -16.80 14.94
CA VAL A 227 -0.61 -16.52 15.66
C VAL A 227 -0.80 -17.52 16.80
N ASP A 228 -1.21 -17.02 17.96
CA ASP A 228 -1.49 -17.81 19.14
C ASP A 228 -2.54 -18.91 18.87
N PRO A 229 -2.23 -20.19 19.15
CA PRO A 229 -3.16 -21.29 18.92
C PRO A 229 -4.46 -21.19 19.73
N GLY A 230 -4.42 -20.59 20.93
CA GLY A 230 -5.61 -20.38 21.76
C GLY A 230 -6.55 -19.36 21.14
N TYR A 231 -6.00 -18.26 20.59
CA TYR A 231 -6.76 -17.28 19.82
C TYR A 231 -7.40 -17.90 18.57
N LEU A 232 -6.66 -18.73 17.82
CA LEU A 232 -7.21 -19.46 16.68
C LEU A 232 -8.35 -20.40 17.10
N GLN A 233 -8.21 -21.12 18.22
CA GLN A 233 -9.28 -21.97 18.75
C GLN A 233 -10.52 -21.15 19.13
N GLU A 234 -10.35 -19.94 19.69
CA GLU A 234 -11.48 -19.06 19.97
C GLU A 234 -12.22 -18.64 18.69
N LEU A 235 -11.48 -18.25 17.64
CA LEU A 235 -12.08 -17.91 16.35
C LEU A 235 -12.83 -19.12 15.75
N ALA A 236 -12.20 -20.29 15.71
CA ALA A 236 -12.82 -21.52 15.19
C ALA A 236 -14.10 -21.88 15.96
N GLY A 237 -14.08 -21.72 17.29
CA GLY A 237 -15.26 -21.94 18.14
C GLY A 237 -16.43 -20.99 17.84
N ARG A 238 -16.19 -19.90 17.11
CA ARG A 238 -17.20 -18.95 16.62
C ARG A 238 -17.61 -19.17 15.16
N GLY A 239 -17.18 -20.28 14.55
CA GLY A 239 -17.49 -20.60 13.16
C GLY A 239 -16.61 -19.91 12.13
N VAL A 240 -15.51 -19.29 12.55
CA VAL A 240 -14.51 -18.73 11.62
C VAL A 240 -13.77 -19.87 10.92
N GLN A 241 -13.67 -19.79 9.59
CA GLN A 241 -12.85 -20.69 8.81
C GLN A 241 -11.38 -20.29 8.92
N LEU A 242 -10.51 -21.23 9.31
CA LEU A 242 -9.08 -20.98 9.44
C LEU A 242 -8.33 -21.63 8.28
N GLN A 243 -7.54 -20.84 7.57
CA GLN A 243 -6.70 -21.30 6.47
C GLN A 243 -5.23 -21.05 6.81
N ALA A 244 -4.50 -22.10 7.15
CA ALA A 244 -3.07 -22.01 7.35
C ALA A 244 -2.37 -21.69 6.02
N VAL A 245 -1.42 -20.76 6.05
CA VAL A 245 -0.55 -20.41 4.92
C VAL A 245 0.90 -20.75 5.24
N GLY A 246 1.60 -21.30 4.25
CA GLY A 246 3.03 -21.59 4.37
C GLY A 246 3.85 -20.30 4.27
N THR A 247 4.76 -20.09 5.20
CA THR A 247 5.69 -18.94 5.19
C THR A 247 7.13 -19.44 5.17
N SER A 248 7.98 -18.85 4.31
CA SER A 248 9.44 -19.01 4.36
C SER A 248 10.09 -17.76 4.98
N SER A 249 11.23 -17.92 5.65
CA SER A 249 12.03 -16.80 6.16
C SER A 249 12.54 -15.87 5.04
N ASP A 250 12.57 -16.34 3.80
CA ASP A 250 13.04 -15.59 2.65
C ASP A 250 11.97 -14.66 2.05
N ILE A 251 10.73 -14.76 2.53
CA ILE A 251 9.60 -13.96 2.05
C ILE A 251 9.37 -12.80 3.04
N PRO A 252 9.36 -11.54 2.57
CA PRO A 252 9.07 -10.40 3.44
C PRO A 252 7.71 -10.54 4.13
N ALA A 253 7.64 -10.23 5.43
CA ALA A 253 6.43 -10.40 6.24
C ALA A 253 5.21 -9.62 5.68
N HIS A 254 5.43 -8.45 5.06
CA HIS A 254 4.34 -7.64 4.49
C HIS A 254 3.63 -8.33 3.31
N ARG A 255 4.22 -9.34 2.66
CA ARG A 255 3.51 -10.17 1.67
C ARG A 255 2.34 -10.96 2.29
N GLY A 256 2.26 -11.03 3.61
CA GLY A 256 1.08 -11.52 4.32
C GLY A 256 -0.21 -10.77 4.01
N LEU A 257 -0.10 -9.50 3.60
CA LEU A 257 -1.24 -8.67 3.15
C LEU A 257 -2.00 -9.28 1.96
N LEU A 258 -1.34 -10.12 1.15
CA LEU A 258 -1.92 -10.75 -0.03
C LEU A 258 -2.69 -12.03 0.27
N TRP A 259 -2.53 -12.65 1.46
CA TRP A 259 -3.14 -13.96 1.74
C TRP A 259 -4.66 -13.93 1.65
N ARG A 260 -5.28 -12.85 2.10
CA ARG A 260 -6.73 -12.62 2.00
C ARG A 260 -7.26 -12.56 0.58
N PHE A 261 -6.41 -12.26 -0.42
CA PHE A 261 -6.81 -12.28 -1.82
C PHE A 261 -6.97 -13.71 -2.37
N ALA A 262 -6.46 -14.74 -1.67
CA ALA A 262 -6.61 -16.13 -2.09
C ALA A 262 -8.08 -16.57 -2.18
N VAL A 263 -8.97 -15.90 -1.44
CA VAL A 263 -10.42 -16.12 -1.50
C VAL A 263 -10.99 -15.93 -2.91
N ALA A 264 -10.38 -15.05 -3.72
CA ALA A 264 -10.92 -14.69 -5.03
C ALA A 264 -10.72 -15.80 -6.07
N ALA A 265 -9.71 -16.66 -5.89
CA ALA A 265 -9.39 -17.79 -6.74
C ALA A 265 -9.92 -19.13 -6.21
N ASP A 266 -10.55 -19.15 -5.03
CA ASP A 266 -11.10 -20.36 -4.43
C ASP A 266 -12.37 -20.81 -5.19
N PRO A 267 -12.39 -22.02 -5.78
CA PRO A 267 -13.53 -22.50 -6.56
C PRO A 267 -14.79 -22.78 -5.73
N SER A 268 -14.66 -22.86 -4.40
CA SER A 268 -15.80 -23.00 -3.48
C SER A 268 -16.48 -21.68 -3.15
N VAL A 269 -15.85 -20.54 -3.48
CA VAL A 269 -16.36 -19.22 -3.14
C VAL A 269 -17.11 -18.61 -4.31
N ARG A 270 -18.32 -18.11 -4.06
CA ARG A 270 -19.15 -17.37 -5.02
C ARG A 270 -19.10 -15.88 -4.82
N ARG A 271 -18.98 -15.43 -3.58
CA ARG A 271 -18.81 -14.03 -3.21
C ARG A 271 -17.72 -13.87 -2.19
N PHE A 272 -16.92 -12.84 -2.35
CA PHE A 272 -15.93 -12.49 -1.37
C PHE A 272 -15.94 -11.01 -1.03
N LEU A 273 -15.60 -10.70 0.21
CA LEU A 273 -15.21 -9.38 0.69
C LEU A 273 -13.80 -9.50 1.26
N VAL A 274 -12.97 -8.49 1.06
CA VAL A 274 -11.63 -8.43 1.63
C VAL A 274 -11.55 -7.29 2.63
N ARG A 275 -11.11 -7.58 3.87
CA ARG A 275 -11.07 -6.60 4.97
C ARG A 275 -9.73 -6.60 5.68
N ASP A 276 -9.36 -5.45 6.25
CA ASP A 276 -8.28 -5.34 7.23
C ASP A 276 -8.76 -5.84 8.59
N ALA A 277 -7.89 -6.56 9.31
CA ALA A 277 -8.23 -7.16 10.61
C ALA A 277 -8.41 -6.13 11.74
N ASP A 278 -7.94 -4.90 11.54
CA ASP A 278 -8.11 -3.78 12.47
C ASP A 278 -9.39 -2.98 12.23
N SER A 279 -10.19 -3.33 11.22
CA SER A 279 -11.42 -2.61 10.86
C SER A 279 -12.68 -3.38 11.27
N LEU A 280 -13.60 -2.72 11.97
CA LEU A 280 -14.88 -3.33 12.37
C LEU A 280 -15.88 -3.34 11.21
N LEU A 281 -16.67 -4.42 11.12
CA LEU A 281 -17.86 -4.49 10.28
C LEU A 281 -18.91 -3.47 10.77
N THR A 282 -19.54 -2.77 9.83
CA THR A 282 -20.52 -1.72 10.15
C THR A 282 -21.82 -1.88 9.37
N VAL A 283 -22.90 -1.27 9.87
CA VAL A 283 -24.17 -1.19 9.12
C VAL A 283 -23.98 -0.42 7.80
N LYS A 284 -23.15 0.63 7.78
CA LYS A 284 -22.84 1.40 6.57
C LYS A 284 -22.26 0.52 5.47
N GLU A 285 -21.33 -0.35 5.84
CA GLU A 285 -20.76 -1.35 4.93
C GLU A 285 -21.84 -2.34 4.48
N ARG A 286 -22.62 -2.87 5.41
CA ARG A 286 -23.64 -3.89 5.11
C ARG A 286 -24.61 -3.46 4.02
N VAL A 287 -25.11 -2.23 4.12
CA VAL A 287 -26.08 -1.70 3.14
C VAL A 287 -25.43 -1.39 1.79
N ALA A 288 -24.16 -0.99 1.76
CA ALA A 288 -23.42 -0.81 0.51
C ALA A 288 -23.15 -2.15 -0.19
N VAL A 289 -22.87 -3.20 0.58
CA VAL A 289 -22.74 -4.57 0.07
C VAL A 289 -24.07 -5.08 -0.47
N ASP A 290 -25.19 -4.86 0.21
CA ASP A 290 -26.53 -5.23 -0.31
C ASP A 290 -26.83 -4.56 -1.65
N ALA A 291 -26.54 -3.26 -1.76
CA ALA A 291 -26.71 -2.52 -3.00
C ALA A 291 -25.87 -3.12 -4.14
N TRP A 292 -24.64 -3.55 -3.85
CA TRP A 292 -23.81 -4.27 -4.82
C TRP A 292 -24.38 -5.64 -5.20
N LEU A 293 -24.80 -6.45 -4.23
CA LEU A 293 -25.36 -7.78 -4.48
C LEU A 293 -26.63 -7.73 -5.34
N GLN A 294 -27.36 -6.62 -5.31
CA GLN A 294 -28.55 -6.35 -6.12
C GLN A 294 -28.23 -5.69 -7.48
N SER A 295 -26.96 -5.36 -7.74
CA SER A 295 -26.50 -4.72 -8.97
C SER A 295 -26.09 -5.74 -10.04
N GLY A 296 -25.76 -5.23 -11.24
CA GLY A 296 -25.17 -6.03 -12.32
C GLY A 296 -23.64 -6.08 -12.32
N PHE A 297 -22.97 -5.53 -11.29
CA PHE A 297 -21.52 -5.44 -11.24
C PHE A 297 -20.88 -6.67 -10.57
N HIS A 298 -19.79 -7.19 -11.13
CA HIS A 298 -19.05 -8.31 -10.56
C HIS A 298 -18.21 -7.90 -9.34
N PHE A 299 -17.85 -6.63 -9.22
CA PHE A 299 -16.98 -6.13 -8.17
C PHE A 299 -17.59 -4.97 -7.39
N HIS A 300 -17.09 -4.77 -6.17
CA HIS A 300 -17.48 -3.69 -5.28
C HIS A 300 -16.26 -3.08 -4.61
N ALA A 301 -16.27 -1.77 -4.44
CA ALA A 301 -15.32 -1.05 -3.61
C ALA A 301 -16.00 0.06 -2.82
N MET A 302 -15.33 0.53 -1.77
CA MET A 302 -15.80 1.59 -0.91
C MET A 302 -14.70 2.60 -0.61
N ARG A 303 -15.04 3.90 -0.54
CA ARG A 303 -14.17 4.99 -0.11
C ARG A 303 -14.94 5.89 0.85
N ASP A 304 -14.47 6.04 2.08
CA ASP A 304 -15.23 6.70 3.13
C ASP A 304 -14.43 7.74 3.91
N TRP A 305 -13.21 8.03 3.48
CA TRP A 305 -12.34 9.00 4.12
C TRP A 305 -11.41 9.71 3.13
N TYR A 306 -10.82 10.83 3.55
CA TYR A 306 -9.97 11.67 2.69
C TYR A 306 -8.64 11.00 2.31
N SER A 307 -8.16 10.04 3.09
CA SER A 307 -6.99 9.24 2.72
C SER A 307 -7.31 8.09 1.76
N HIS A 308 -8.59 7.87 1.41
CA HIS A 308 -9.03 6.76 0.57
C HIS A 308 -8.85 7.08 -0.91
N THR A 309 -7.63 7.47 -1.29
CA THR A 309 -7.26 7.92 -2.64
C THR A 309 -6.59 6.85 -3.48
N ASP A 310 -6.59 5.59 -3.04
CA ASP A 310 -6.21 4.44 -3.85
C ASP A 310 -7.38 3.97 -4.75
N LEU A 311 -7.04 3.46 -5.94
CA LEU A 311 -8.03 2.98 -6.91
C LEU A 311 -8.92 1.88 -6.31
N LEU A 312 -8.28 0.96 -5.58
CA LEU A 312 -8.90 -0.07 -4.76
C LEU A 312 -8.15 -0.14 -3.44
N LEU A 313 -8.87 0.12 -2.34
CA LEU A 313 -8.34 -0.07 -1.00
C LEU A 313 -8.31 -1.57 -0.68
N ALA A 314 -7.17 -2.09 -0.25
CA ALA A 314 -6.98 -3.53 -0.12
C ALA A 314 -7.91 -4.18 0.93
N GLY A 315 -8.32 -3.42 1.95
CA GLY A 315 -9.29 -3.83 2.96
C GLY A 315 -10.73 -3.34 2.73
N MET A 316 -11.09 -2.78 1.57
CA MET A 316 -12.44 -2.22 1.34
C MET A 316 -13.02 -2.55 -0.04
N TRP A 317 -12.81 -3.78 -0.50
CA TRP A 317 -13.33 -4.26 -1.78
C TRP A 317 -13.86 -5.69 -1.70
N GLY A 318 -14.48 -6.15 -2.78
CA GLY A 318 -15.04 -7.49 -2.90
C GLY A 318 -15.45 -7.82 -4.33
N GLY A 319 -15.87 -9.05 -4.55
CA GLY A 319 -16.23 -9.50 -5.88
C GLY A 319 -16.86 -10.88 -5.96
N VAL A 320 -17.14 -11.28 -7.21
CA VAL A 320 -17.54 -12.65 -7.55
C VAL A 320 -16.32 -13.55 -7.58
N GLY A 321 -16.41 -14.69 -6.89
CA GLY A 321 -15.32 -15.67 -6.82
C GLY A 321 -15.10 -16.42 -8.14
N GLY A 322 -13.88 -16.95 -8.31
CA GLY A 322 -13.50 -17.73 -9.49
C GLY A 322 -13.17 -16.90 -10.74
N ILE A 323 -13.12 -15.56 -10.63
CA ILE A 323 -12.74 -14.66 -11.73
C ILE A 323 -11.28 -14.23 -11.65
N LEU A 324 -10.80 -13.90 -10.44
CA LEU A 324 -9.43 -13.41 -10.26
C LEU A 324 -8.43 -14.57 -10.19
N PRO A 325 -7.21 -14.37 -10.71
CA PRO A 325 -6.08 -15.27 -10.49
C PRO A 325 -5.70 -15.41 -9.02
N SER A 326 -4.84 -16.39 -8.72
CA SER A 326 -4.29 -16.55 -7.38
C SER A 326 -3.41 -15.36 -6.98
N PRO A 327 -3.18 -15.11 -5.68
CA PRO A 327 -2.27 -14.04 -5.24
C PRO A 327 -0.85 -14.19 -5.80
N ALA A 328 -0.38 -15.43 -6.01
CA ALA A 328 0.92 -15.70 -6.61
C ALA A 328 0.96 -15.27 -8.08
N ASP A 329 -0.10 -15.52 -8.84
CA ASP A 329 -0.20 -15.10 -10.24
C ASP A 329 -0.35 -13.58 -10.38
N LEU A 330 -1.12 -12.96 -9.48
CA LEU A 330 -1.24 -11.50 -9.42
C LEU A 330 0.11 -10.83 -9.12
N LEU A 331 0.88 -11.39 -8.18
CA LEU A 331 2.23 -10.92 -7.88
C LEU A 331 3.19 -11.16 -9.05
N ALA A 332 3.12 -12.31 -9.72
CA ALA A 332 3.95 -12.61 -10.88
C ALA A 332 3.66 -11.71 -12.09
N ALA A 333 2.42 -11.25 -12.23
CA ALA A 333 2.01 -10.30 -13.26
C ALA A 333 2.38 -8.84 -12.93
N HIS A 334 2.76 -8.54 -11.69
CA HIS A 334 3.09 -7.21 -11.25
C HIS A 334 4.50 -6.80 -11.66
N THR A 335 4.61 -5.69 -12.40
CA THR A 335 5.89 -5.05 -12.69
C THR A 335 6.14 -3.95 -11.67
N PHE A 336 7.13 -4.13 -10.80
CA PHE A 336 7.47 -3.14 -9.78
C PHE A 336 7.93 -1.81 -10.39
N TRP A 337 7.26 -0.71 -10.04
CA TRP A 337 7.69 0.67 -10.39
C TRP A 337 8.29 1.43 -9.20
N ARG A 338 8.30 0.80 -8.02
CA ARG A 338 8.91 1.29 -6.79
C ARG A 338 9.39 0.10 -5.96
N MET A 339 10.19 0.37 -4.93
CA MET A 339 10.53 -0.65 -3.94
C MET A 339 9.27 -1.23 -3.30
N GLU A 340 9.30 -2.54 -3.07
CA GLU A 340 8.22 -3.23 -2.36
C GLU A 340 8.13 -2.69 -0.92
N THR A 341 6.90 -2.35 -0.51
CA THR A 341 6.58 -1.81 0.82
C THR A 341 5.34 -2.51 1.36
N ASP A 342 4.86 -2.09 2.53
CA ASP A 342 3.57 -2.50 3.10
C ASP A 342 2.34 -2.00 2.32
N HIS A 343 2.53 -1.32 1.18
CA HIS A 343 1.47 -0.96 0.22
C HIS A 343 1.37 -1.92 -0.97
N ILE A 344 2.10 -3.05 -0.94
CA ILE A 344 2.20 -3.97 -2.09
C ILE A 344 0.85 -4.52 -2.54
N ASP A 345 -0.09 -4.72 -1.60
CA ASP A 345 -1.42 -5.22 -1.91
C ASP A 345 -2.21 -4.20 -2.74
N GLN A 346 -2.19 -2.92 -2.36
CA GLN A 346 -2.84 -1.86 -3.13
C GLN A 346 -2.11 -1.56 -4.46
N ASP A 347 -0.79 -1.71 -4.51
CA ASP A 347 -0.02 -1.62 -5.75
C ASP A 347 -0.43 -2.70 -6.75
N ILE A 348 -0.53 -3.95 -6.31
CA ILE A 348 -1.01 -5.05 -7.16
C ILE A 348 -2.44 -4.79 -7.61
N LEU A 349 -3.32 -4.34 -6.71
CA LEU A 349 -4.70 -4.01 -7.08
C LEU A 349 -4.75 -2.90 -8.14
N ALA A 350 -3.96 -1.84 -7.99
CA ALA A 350 -3.92 -0.72 -8.94
C ALA A 350 -3.38 -1.14 -10.31
N ALA A 351 -2.29 -1.91 -10.38
CA ALA A 351 -1.63 -2.21 -11.65
C ALA A 351 -2.13 -3.47 -12.36
N VAL A 352 -2.68 -4.44 -11.63
CA VAL A 352 -3.03 -5.76 -12.18
C VAL A 352 -4.54 -5.98 -12.20
N VAL A 353 -5.25 -5.58 -11.14
CA VAL A 353 -6.70 -5.85 -11.00
C VAL A 353 -7.56 -4.72 -11.58
N TRP A 354 -7.28 -3.48 -11.21
CA TRP A 354 -8.01 -2.29 -11.66
C TRP A 354 -8.16 -2.18 -13.19
N PRO A 355 -7.12 -2.41 -14.02
CA PRO A 355 -7.26 -2.29 -15.48
C PRO A 355 -8.35 -3.19 -16.05
N VAL A 356 -8.60 -4.34 -15.41
CA VAL A 356 -9.62 -5.31 -15.80
C VAL A 356 -10.99 -4.94 -15.23
N ILE A 357 -11.07 -4.58 -13.95
CA ILE A 357 -12.36 -4.45 -13.25
C ILE A 357 -12.99 -3.05 -13.30
N ARG A 358 -12.25 -2.00 -13.68
CA ARG A 358 -12.69 -0.60 -13.59
C ARG A 358 -13.98 -0.25 -14.34
N ARG A 359 -14.43 -1.11 -15.27
CA ARG A 359 -15.70 -0.97 -16.00
C ARG A 359 -16.80 -1.92 -15.52
N ASN A 360 -16.51 -2.75 -14.53
CA ASN A 360 -17.43 -3.76 -13.98
C ASN A 360 -17.39 -3.77 -12.44
N ILE A 361 -17.38 -2.57 -11.85
CA ILE A 361 -17.30 -2.36 -10.41
C ILE A 361 -18.33 -1.32 -9.97
N LEU A 362 -18.99 -1.57 -8.83
CA LEU A 362 -19.77 -0.57 -8.11
C LEU A 362 -18.90 0.05 -7.02
N ILE A 363 -18.71 1.37 -7.05
CA ILE A 363 -17.90 2.07 -6.05
C ILE A 363 -18.82 2.98 -5.22
N HIS A 364 -18.91 2.73 -3.92
CA HIS A 364 -19.58 3.65 -3.01
C HIS A 364 -18.56 4.62 -2.40
N ASP A 365 -18.83 5.91 -2.48
CA ASP A 365 -17.87 6.95 -2.12
C ASP A 365 -18.56 8.11 -1.39
N SER A 366 -18.14 8.40 -0.15
CA SER A 366 -18.67 9.52 0.63
C SER A 366 -17.93 10.83 0.41
N ILE A 367 -16.72 10.81 -0.15
CA ILE A 367 -15.80 11.95 -0.18
C ILE A 367 -15.59 12.45 -1.61
N PHE A 368 -15.31 11.55 -2.54
CA PHE A 368 -14.87 11.88 -3.89
C PHE A 368 -15.94 11.65 -4.95
N HIS A 369 -17.11 11.09 -4.63
CA HIS A 369 -18.24 10.96 -5.57
C HIS A 369 -18.49 12.26 -6.35
N PRO A 370 -18.67 12.24 -7.69
CA PRO A 370 -18.79 11.07 -8.60
C PRO A 370 -17.47 10.64 -9.29
N CYS A 371 -16.32 10.72 -8.60
CA CYS A 371 -15.04 10.33 -9.20
C CYS A 371 -15.02 8.86 -9.62
N LEU A 372 -14.55 8.59 -10.85
CA LEU A 372 -14.46 7.25 -11.44
C LEU A 372 -15.80 6.48 -11.39
N ASP A 373 -16.90 7.17 -11.74
CA ASP A 373 -18.26 6.63 -11.75
C ASP A 373 -18.76 6.10 -10.39
N SER A 374 -18.13 6.52 -9.29
CA SER A 374 -18.62 6.21 -7.95
C SER A 374 -20.00 6.80 -7.68
N VAL A 375 -20.72 6.21 -6.74
CA VAL A 375 -22.05 6.62 -6.25
C VAL A 375 -21.99 6.93 -4.76
N PRO A 376 -22.89 7.76 -4.20
CA PRO A 376 -22.96 7.95 -2.76
C PRO A 376 -23.31 6.63 -2.06
N PHE A 377 -22.88 6.48 -0.79
CA PHE A 377 -23.38 5.41 0.06
C PHE A 377 -24.91 5.44 0.19
N PRO A 378 -25.57 4.29 0.37
CA PRO A 378 -26.98 4.25 0.75
C PRO A 378 -27.22 5.04 2.04
N PRO A 379 -28.40 5.66 2.24
CA PRO A 379 -28.66 6.61 3.33
C PRO A 379 -28.94 5.92 4.69
N PHE A 380 -28.18 4.87 5.03
CA PHE A 380 -28.35 4.10 6.25
C PHE A 380 -27.00 3.82 6.92
N GLY A 381 -27.02 3.67 8.25
CA GLY A 381 -25.83 3.29 9.01
C GLY A 381 -24.74 4.36 9.09
N ALA A 382 -25.09 5.64 8.91
CA ALA A 382 -24.13 6.75 9.00
C ALA A 382 -23.30 6.66 10.29
N LEU A 383 -21.98 6.74 10.14
CA LEU A 383 -21.05 6.71 11.26
C LEU A 383 -20.96 8.10 11.91
N PRO A 384 -20.63 8.21 13.21
CA PRO A 384 -20.45 9.50 13.85
C PRO A 384 -19.32 10.30 13.18
N ALA A 385 -19.36 11.63 13.32
CA ALA A 385 -18.35 12.51 12.74
C ALA A 385 -16.94 12.11 13.18
N GLY A 386 -15.99 12.07 12.23
CA GLY A 386 -14.62 11.61 12.47
C GLY A 386 -14.43 10.10 12.33
N HIS A 387 -15.48 9.32 12.10
CA HIS A 387 -15.40 7.89 11.84
C HIS A 387 -15.75 7.53 10.40
N HIS A 388 -15.10 6.49 9.89
CA HIS A 388 -15.28 5.99 8.52
C HIS A 388 -15.20 4.46 8.46
N VAL A 389 -15.75 3.86 7.41
CA VAL A 389 -15.55 2.44 7.10
C VAL A 389 -14.07 2.19 6.80
N GLY A 390 -13.49 1.09 7.31
CA GLY A 390 -12.07 0.76 7.11
C GLY A 390 -11.10 1.49 8.05
N GLN A 391 -11.62 2.24 9.03
CA GLN A 391 -10.76 2.87 10.05
C GLN A 391 -10.16 1.82 11.00
N ASN A 392 -8.95 2.09 11.50
CA ASN A 392 -8.38 1.34 12.60
C ASN A 392 -9.26 1.47 13.86
N ALA A 393 -9.99 0.42 14.18
CA ALA A 393 -10.92 0.35 15.29
C ALA A 393 -10.22 0.15 16.64
N PHE A 394 -8.93 -0.24 16.67
CA PHE A 394 -8.21 -0.43 17.93
C PHE A 394 -8.12 0.85 18.75
N LEU A 395 -8.21 2.02 18.11
CA LEU A 395 -8.29 3.32 18.76
C LEU A 395 -9.47 3.42 19.76
N HIS A 396 -10.54 2.65 19.56
CA HIS A 396 -11.71 2.62 20.47
C HIS A 396 -11.49 1.72 21.70
N PHE A 397 -10.46 0.86 21.66
CA PHE A 397 -10.12 -0.08 22.73
C PHE A 397 -8.96 0.38 23.61
N THR A 398 -8.24 1.41 23.18
CA THR A 398 -7.21 2.07 24.00
C THR A 398 -7.79 3.31 24.65
N LYS A 399 -7.66 3.45 25.98
CA LYS A 399 -7.96 4.73 26.63
C LYS A 399 -7.03 5.79 26.02
N SER A 400 -7.60 6.91 25.60
CA SER A 400 -6.80 8.11 25.28
C SER A 400 -5.91 8.39 26.49
N ALA A 401 -4.59 8.37 26.27
CA ALA A 401 -3.60 8.65 27.31
C ALA A 401 -3.65 10.12 27.73
#